data_AF-A0A350YRR7-F1
#
_entry.id   AF-A0A350YRR7-F1
#
_cell.length_a   1.000
_cell.length_b   1.000
_cell.length_c   1.000
_cell.angle_alpha   90.00
_cell.angle_beta   90.00
_cell.angle_gamma   90.00
#
_symmetry.space_group_name_H-M   'P 1'
#
loop_
_entity.id
_entity.type
_entity.pdbx_description
1 polymer ?
#
loop_
_entity_poly.entity_id
_entity_poly.type
_entity_poly.pdbx_seq_one_letter_code
_entity_poly.pdbx_strand_id
1 'polypeptide(L)'
;MESIESHPLYKAHTIDSAMHSFWDFYKKKFVALFLISFAMGLAMQYLGTFIRIDIGDYQTFNMDEMMNKLNEFKWPMIIFTLVNILFAVILQYFVMFNPLDRECNFLQCVVKSLRYYIPYLLILVILAFVGSFALFLGLILLFVGALFAGVYIMTLYLFILPIMMVEGPIIAHAIVRTATLVHRNFWNNLGWTSVFIILLLVASILLSGLVLLPFTGSFLSAVSNPEDATAALEISTRPLYII
;
A
#
# COMPACT_ATOMS: atom_id res chain seq x y z
N MET A 1 -23.48 15.96 2.11
CA MET A 1 -22.15 15.66 2.69
C MET A 1 -21.97 16.53 3.90
N GLU A 2 -21.78 15.92 5.07
CA GLU A 2 -21.40 16.66 6.28
C GLU A 2 -19.96 17.20 6.12
N SER A 3 -19.61 18.24 6.90
CA SER A 3 -18.26 18.80 6.90
C SER A 3 -17.23 17.74 7.29
N ILE A 4 -16.02 17.79 6.72
CA ILE A 4 -14.92 16.87 7.08
C ILE A 4 -14.57 16.97 8.57
N GLU A 5 -14.87 18.10 9.21
CA GLU A 5 -14.68 18.29 10.65
C GLU A 5 -15.55 17.35 11.50
N SER A 6 -16.64 16.82 10.95
CA SER A 6 -17.50 15.82 11.60
C SER A 6 -16.96 14.38 11.48
N HIS A 7 -15.86 14.18 10.74
CA HIS A 7 -15.30 12.85 10.53
C HIS A 7 -14.82 12.27 11.88
N PRO A 8 -15.12 10.99 12.20
CA PRO A 8 -14.74 10.39 13.49
C PRO A 8 -13.24 10.45 13.82
N LEU A 9 -12.41 10.46 12.77
CA LEU A 9 -10.95 10.56 12.87
C LEU A 9 -10.42 12.00 12.88
N TYR A 10 -11.26 13.01 12.68
CA TYR A 10 -10.88 14.42 12.70
C TYR A 10 -10.83 14.94 14.14
N LYS A 11 -9.70 14.68 14.82
CA LYS A 11 -9.40 15.21 16.18
C LYS A 11 -7.89 15.45 16.31
N ALA A 12 -7.51 16.30 17.26
CA ALA A 12 -6.12 16.34 17.70
C ALA A 12 -5.80 15.02 18.39
N HIS A 13 -4.78 14.31 17.91
CA HIS A 13 -4.46 12.99 18.44
C HIS A 13 -3.09 12.93 19.11
N THR A 14 -3.04 12.31 20.30
CA THR A 14 -1.84 11.65 20.82
C THR A 14 -1.77 10.22 20.29
N ILE A 15 -0.69 9.48 20.53
CA ILE A 15 -0.57 8.08 20.09
C ILE A 15 -1.76 7.24 20.58
N ASP A 16 -2.10 7.39 21.86
CA ASP A 16 -3.16 6.62 22.51
C ASP A 16 -4.53 6.98 21.96
N SER A 17 -4.80 8.27 21.75
CA SER A 17 -6.10 8.71 21.23
C SER A 17 -6.26 8.38 19.74
N ALA A 18 -5.16 8.43 18.96
CA ALA A 18 -5.14 7.96 17.58
C ALA A 18 -5.49 6.48 17.54
N MET A 19 -4.80 5.65 18.34
CA MET A 19 -5.02 4.20 18.39
C MET A 19 -6.46 3.87 18.78
N HIS A 20 -6.99 4.52 19.82
CA HIS A 20 -8.37 4.33 20.25
C HIS A 20 -9.37 4.74 19.15
N SER A 21 -9.15 5.87 18.48
CA SER A 21 -10.03 6.36 17.42
C SER A 21 -10.01 5.45 16.19
N PHE A 22 -8.82 4.97 15.80
CA PHE A 22 -8.68 3.98 14.73
C PHE A 22 -9.36 2.67 15.11
N TRP A 23 -9.13 2.17 16.32
CA TRP A 23 -9.75 0.94 16.80
C TRP A 23 -11.27 1.03 16.80
N ASP A 24 -11.85 2.12 17.31
CA ASP A 24 -13.29 2.34 17.31
C ASP A 24 -13.87 2.41 15.89
N PHE A 25 -13.17 3.08 14.98
CA PHE A 25 -13.57 3.19 13.59
C PHE A 25 -13.56 1.81 12.90
N TYR A 26 -12.44 1.09 13.00
CA TYR A 26 -12.30 -0.23 12.39
C TYR A 26 -13.25 -1.24 13.00
N LYS A 27 -13.44 -1.25 14.33
CA LYS A 27 -14.38 -2.16 14.99
C LYS A 27 -15.83 -1.95 14.51
N LYS A 28 -16.26 -0.70 14.35
CA LYS A 28 -17.62 -0.38 13.86
C LYS A 28 -17.84 -0.76 12.40
N LYS A 29 -16.79 -0.69 11.57
CA LYS A 29 -16.87 -0.94 10.12
C LYS A 29 -16.17 -2.22 9.69
N PHE A 30 -15.81 -3.09 10.63
CA PHE A 30 -14.96 -4.26 10.42
C PHE A 30 -15.49 -5.13 9.30
N VAL A 31 -16.76 -5.54 9.38
CA VAL A 31 -17.37 -6.46 8.39
C VAL A 31 -17.31 -5.88 6.97
N ALA A 32 -17.66 -4.60 6.81
CA ALA A 32 -17.64 -3.96 5.50
C ALA A 32 -16.21 -3.85 4.94
N LEU A 33 -15.26 -3.34 5.75
CA LEU A 33 -13.87 -3.21 5.34
C LEU A 33 -13.21 -4.57 5.08
N PHE A 34 -13.51 -5.57 5.89
CA PHE A 34 -13.02 -6.93 5.73
C PHE A 34 -13.52 -7.54 4.41
N LEU A 35 -14.82 -7.49 4.12
CA LEU A 35 -15.36 -8.06 2.88
C LEU A 35 -14.83 -7.37 1.63
N ILE A 36 -14.68 -6.04 1.66
CA ILE A 36 -14.10 -5.27 0.55
C ILE A 36 -12.65 -5.68 0.33
N SER A 37 -11.83 -5.65 1.39
CA SER A 37 -10.41 -6.01 1.33
C SER A 37 -10.22 -7.48 0.95
N PHE A 38 -11.08 -8.38 1.41
CA PHE A 38 -11.06 -9.80 1.05
C PHE A 38 -11.35 -10.00 -0.44
N ALA A 39 -12.42 -9.39 -0.97
CA ALA A 39 -12.74 -9.47 -2.39
C ALA A 39 -11.64 -8.85 -3.28
N MET A 40 -11.08 -7.71 -2.87
CA MET A 40 -9.92 -7.11 -3.54
C MET A 40 -8.68 -8.00 -3.47
N GLY A 41 -8.42 -8.62 -2.31
CA GLY A 41 -7.33 -9.57 -2.10
C GLY A 41 -7.42 -10.77 -3.04
N LEU A 42 -8.61 -11.39 -3.16
CA LEU A 42 -8.84 -12.47 -4.11
C LEU A 42 -8.61 -12.05 -5.56
N ALA A 43 -9.08 -10.86 -5.94
CA ALA A 43 -8.84 -10.32 -7.28
C ALA A 43 -7.34 -10.08 -7.54
N MET A 44 -6.61 -9.54 -6.56
CA MET A 44 -5.16 -9.36 -6.66
C MET A 44 -4.41 -10.68 -6.69
N GLN A 45 -4.82 -11.69 -5.91
CA GLN A 45 -4.24 -13.03 -5.93
C GLN A 45 -4.43 -13.67 -7.29
N TYR A 46 -5.64 -13.62 -7.85
CA TYR A 46 -5.92 -14.11 -9.20
C TYR A 46 -5.06 -13.42 -10.25
N LEU A 47 -4.94 -12.08 -10.19
CA LEU A 47 -4.06 -11.33 -11.09
C LEU A 47 -2.58 -11.71 -10.91
N GLY A 48 -2.16 -11.99 -9.68
CA GLY A 48 -0.81 -12.45 -9.35
C GLY A 48 -0.46 -13.78 -10.03
N THR A 49 -1.42 -14.66 -10.28
CA THR A 49 -1.17 -15.94 -10.99
C THR A 49 -0.66 -15.76 -12.42
N PHE A 50 -0.90 -14.60 -13.06
CA PHE A 50 -0.37 -14.27 -14.39
C PHE A 50 1.09 -13.79 -14.35
N ILE A 51 1.62 -13.49 -13.17
CA ILE A 51 3.01 -13.06 -12.95
C ILE A 51 3.74 -14.24 -12.30
N ARG A 52 4.17 -15.21 -13.11
CA ARG A 52 4.93 -16.37 -12.66
C ARG A 52 6.41 -16.10 -12.91
N ILE A 53 7.03 -15.37 -11.98
CA ILE A 53 8.48 -15.16 -12.03
C ILE A 53 9.08 -16.00 -10.90
N ASP A 54 9.85 -17.01 -11.28
CA ASP A 54 10.58 -17.82 -10.31
C ASP A 54 11.74 -16.99 -9.76
N ILE A 55 12.07 -17.16 -8.48
CA ILE A 55 13.24 -16.52 -7.86
C ILE A 55 14.52 -16.98 -8.59
N GLY A 56 14.53 -18.18 -9.17
CA GLY A 56 15.61 -18.68 -10.02
C GLY A 56 15.85 -17.85 -11.29
N ASP A 57 14.80 -17.23 -11.85
CA ASP A 57 14.89 -16.40 -13.07
C ASP A 57 15.62 -15.07 -12.83
N TYR A 58 15.67 -14.59 -11.57
CA TYR A 58 16.39 -13.37 -11.19
C TYR A 58 17.84 -13.62 -10.77
N GLN A 59 18.22 -14.88 -10.53
CA GLN A 59 19.58 -15.25 -10.14
C GLN A 59 20.51 -15.49 -11.33
N THR A 60 20.00 -15.40 -12.56
CA THR A 60 20.82 -15.49 -13.76
C THR A 60 21.70 -14.25 -13.91
N PHE A 61 23.02 -14.42 -14.00
CA PHE A 61 23.97 -13.33 -14.26
C PHE A 61 23.87 -12.73 -15.67
N ASN A 62 22.98 -13.25 -16.53
CA ASN A 62 22.80 -12.81 -17.90
C ASN A 62 21.69 -11.74 -17.99
N MET A 63 22.09 -10.47 -18.18
CA MET A 63 21.15 -9.35 -18.27
C MET A 63 20.14 -9.49 -19.41
N ASP A 64 20.53 -10.09 -20.53
CA ASP A 64 19.65 -10.23 -21.70
C ASP A 64 18.50 -11.21 -21.43
N GLU A 65 18.81 -12.31 -20.74
CA GLU A 65 17.83 -13.32 -20.35
C GLU A 65 16.84 -12.76 -19.33
N MET A 66 17.35 -12.05 -18.31
CA MET A 66 16.53 -11.34 -17.33
C MET A 66 15.63 -10.28 -17.99
N MET A 67 16.14 -9.51 -18.96
CA MET A 67 15.37 -8.50 -19.67
C MET A 67 14.26 -9.10 -20.54
N ASN A 68 14.54 -10.23 -21.20
CA ASN A 68 13.54 -10.94 -21.99
C ASN A 68 12.40 -11.48 -21.12
N LYS A 69 12.72 -12.03 -19.95
CA LYS A 69 11.73 -12.46 -18.96
C LYS A 69 10.89 -11.28 -18.43
N LEU A 70 11.52 -10.16 -18.10
CA LEU A 70 10.79 -8.95 -17.69
C LEU A 70 9.86 -8.42 -18.80
N ASN A 71 10.30 -8.49 -20.06
CA ASN A 71 9.49 -8.07 -21.20
C ASN A 71 8.27 -8.97 -21.44
N GLU A 72 8.39 -10.27 -21.14
CA GLU A 72 7.29 -11.24 -21.22
C GLU A 72 6.17 -10.87 -20.23
N PHE A 73 6.53 -10.51 -19.00
CA PHE A 73 5.57 -10.20 -17.93
C PHE A 73 5.22 -8.72 -17.77
N LYS A 74 5.75 -7.82 -18.62
CA LYS A 74 5.55 -6.37 -18.47
C LYS A 74 4.08 -5.95 -18.42
N TRP A 75 3.25 -6.54 -19.27
CA TRP A 75 1.83 -6.21 -19.34
C TRP A 75 1.05 -6.71 -18.11
N PRO A 76 1.19 -7.98 -17.70
CA PRO A 76 0.67 -8.45 -16.42
C PRO A 76 1.08 -7.57 -15.24
N MET A 77 2.35 -7.16 -15.15
CA MET A 77 2.84 -6.29 -14.06
C MET A 77 2.20 -4.90 -14.08
N ILE A 78 2.05 -4.30 -15.26
CA ILE A 78 1.37 -3.01 -15.42
C ILE A 78 -0.09 -3.13 -14.98
N ILE A 79 -0.81 -4.14 -15.48
CA ILE A 79 -2.23 -4.37 -15.13
C ILE A 79 -2.38 -4.58 -13.62
N PHE A 80 -1.52 -5.42 -13.03
CA PHE A 80 -1.49 -5.66 -11.59
C PHE A 80 -1.31 -4.36 -10.79
N THR A 81 -0.35 -3.53 -11.19
CA THR A 81 -0.07 -2.25 -10.54
C THR A 81 -1.26 -1.29 -10.67
N LEU A 82 -1.87 -1.19 -11.85
CA LEU A 82 -3.03 -0.34 -12.10
C LEU A 82 -4.24 -0.76 -11.26
N VAL A 83 -4.54 -2.06 -11.21
CA VAL A 83 -5.64 -2.58 -10.39
C VAL A 83 -5.38 -2.36 -8.90
N ASN A 84 -4.13 -2.55 -8.45
CA ASN A 84 -3.75 -2.29 -7.06
C ASN A 84 -3.96 -0.82 -6.67
N ILE A 85 -3.52 0.11 -7.53
CA ILE A 85 -3.75 1.55 -7.34
C ILE A 85 -5.25 1.86 -7.31
N LEU A 86 -6.04 1.25 -8.20
CA LEU A 86 -7.49 1.43 -8.23
C LEU A 86 -8.14 0.99 -6.91
N PHE A 87 -7.75 -0.17 -6.38
CA PHE A 87 -8.24 -0.67 -5.10
C PHE A 87 -7.84 0.24 -3.94
N ALA A 88 -6.60 0.74 -3.91
CA ALA A 88 -6.16 1.71 -2.91
C ALA A 88 -7.02 3.00 -2.95
N VAL A 89 -7.31 3.53 -4.13
CA VAL A 89 -8.17 4.71 -4.31
C VAL A 89 -9.61 4.44 -3.84
N ILE A 90 -10.19 3.29 -4.19
CA ILE A 90 -11.54 2.91 -3.75
C ILE A 90 -11.60 2.77 -2.22
N LEU A 91 -10.64 2.05 -1.62
CA LEU A 91 -10.60 1.79 -0.19
C LEU A 91 -10.42 3.09 0.60
N GLN A 92 -9.49 3.94 0.17
CA GLN A 92 -9.22 5.22 0.83
C GLN A 92 -10.43 6.16 0.73
N TYR A 93 -11.09 6.20 -0.43
CA TYR A 93 -12.31 6.99 -0.61
C TYR A 93 -13.44 6.49 0.30
N PHE A 94 -13.61 5.17 0.39
CA PHE A 94 -14.61 4.56 1.26
C PHE A 94 -14.33 4.87 2.74
N VAL A 95 -13.08 4.74 3.21
CA VAL A 95 -12.71 5.07 4.59
C VAL A 95 -13.00 6.54 4.92
N MET A 96 -12.73 7.45 3.99
CA MET A 96 -12.88 8.88 4.20
C MET A 96 -14.33 9.38 4.14
N PHE A 97 -15.15 8.84 3.23
CA PHE A 97 -16.48 9.42 2.96
C PHE A 97 -17.67 8.58 3.43
N ASN A 98 -17.51 7.27 3.64
CA ASN A 98 -18.54 6.43 4.23
C ASN A 98 -19.06 6.92 5.61
N PRO A 99 -18.23 7.47 6.52
CA PRO A 99 -18.77 8.01 7.78
C PRO A 99 -19.47 9.36 7.61
N LEU A 100 -19.16 10.13 6.56
CA LEU A 100 -19.68 11.48 6.30
C LEU A 100 -20.94 11.50 5.42
N ASP A 101 -21.22 10.39 4.75
CA ASP A 101 -22.32 10.23 3.81
C ASP A 101 -23.01 8.88 4.04
N ARG A 102 -24.11 8.89 4.81
CA ARG A 102 -24.90 7.70 5.12
C ARG A 102 -25.57 7.07 3.89
N GLU A 103 -25.66 7.81 2.78
CA GLU A 103 -26.27 7.34 1.53
C GLU A 103 -25.25 6.73 0.56
N CYS A 104 -23.94 6.83 0.83
CA CYS A 104 -22.90 6.26 -0.03
C CYS A 104 -22.85 4.73 0.12
N ASN A 105 -23.65 4.05 -0.70
CA ASN A 105 -23.50 2.61 -0.93
C ASN A 105 -22.13 2.31 -1.57
N PHE A 106 -21.57 1.11 -1.34
CA PHE A 106 -20.24 0.72 -1.84
C PHE A 106 -20.04 1.03 -3.33
N LEU A 107 -21.01 0.69 -4.18
CA LEU A 107 -20.96 0.96 -5.63
C LEU A 107 -20.89 2.46 -5.95
N GLN A 108 -21.63 3.29 -5.22
CA GLN A 108 -21.55 4.74 -5.42
C GLN A 108 -20.17 5.27 -5.00
N CYS A 109 -19.61 4.75 -3.92
CA CYS A 109 -18.28 5.15 -3.47
C CYS A 109 -17.20 4.73 -4.49
N VAL A 110 -17.33 3.55 -5.13
CA VAL A 110 -16.46 3.12 -6.24
C VAL A 110 -16.55 4.08 -7.43
N VAL A 111 -17.76 4.45 -7.85
CA VAL A 111 -17.94 5.36 -9.00
C VAL A 111 -17.40 6.77 -8.69
N LYS A 112 -17.66 7.28 -7.48
CA LYS A 112 -17.15 8.60 -7.05
C LYS A 112 -15.62 8.59 -6.90
N SER A 113 -15.01 7.49 -6.49
CA SER A 113 -13.56 7.39 -6.32
C SER A 113 -12.79 7.41 -7.64
N LEU A 114 -13.39 6.97 -8.76
CA LEU A 114 -12.76 6.97 -10.08
C LEU A 114 -12.29 8.36 -10.54
N ARG A 115 -12.94 9.44 -10.05
CA ARG A 115 -12.52 10.82 -10.34
C ARG A 115 -11.08 11.10 -9.88
N TYR A 116 -10.60 10.42 -8.86
CA TYR A 116 -9.26 10.61 -8.28
C TYR A 116 -8.21 9.67 -8.88
N TYR A 117 -8.64 8.61 -9.58
CA TYR A 117 -7.74 7.57 -10.09
C TYR A 117 -6.71 8.10 -11.09
N ILE A 118 -7.16 8.80 -12.15
CA ILE A 118 -6.26 9.35 -13.17
C ILE A 118 -5.34 10.45 -12.62
N PRO A 119 -5.84 11.46 -11.87
CA PRO A 119 -4.97 12.45 -11.24
C PRO A 119 -3.92 11.83 -10.31
N TYR A 120 -4.30 10.82 -9.52
CA TYR A 120 -3.39 10.14 -8.62
C TYR A 120 -2.32 9.35 -9.37
N LEU A 121 -2.69 8.63 -10.44
CA LEU A 121 -1.75 7.92 -11.29
C LEU A 121 -0.69 8.87 -11.86
N LEU A 122 -1.09 10.02 -12.38
CA LEU A 122 -0.15 11.02 -12.91
C LEU A 122 0.80 11.55 -11.82
N ILE A 123 0.29 11.79 -10.61
CA ILE A 123 1.14 12.14 -9.47
C ILE A 123 2.13 11.03 -9.15
N LEU A 124 1.71 9.77 -9.15
CA LEU A 124 2.60 8.64 -8.85
C LEU A 124 3.71 8.51 -9.89
N VAL A 125 3.44 8.76 -11.17
CA VAL A 125 4.47 8.80 -12.21
C VAL A 125 5.48 9.91 -11.96
N ILE A 126 5.01 11.13 -11.63
CA ILE A 126 5.89 12.25 -11.28
C ILE A 126 6.71 11.93 -10.03
N LEU A 127 6.08 11.36 -9.00
CA LEU A 127 6.72 11.00 -7.74
C LEU A 127 7.73 9.86 -7.93
N ALA A 128 7.45 8.88 -8.78
CA ALA A 128 8.41 7.81 -9.11
C ALA A 128 9.63 8.37 -9.84
N PHE A 129 9.41 9.28 -10.80
CA PHE A 129 10.49 9.96 -11.51
C PHE A 129 11.36 10.77 -10.54
N VAL A 130 10.78 11.70 -9.78
CA VAL A 130 11.52 12.54 -8.82
C VAL A 130 12.12 11.71 -7.68
N GLY A 131 11.40 10.69 -7.21
CA GLY A 131 11.82 9.79 -6.16
C GLY A 131 13.04 8.96 -6.54
N SER A 132 13.14 8.54 -7.81
CA SER A 132 14.35 7.83 -8.28
C SER A 132 15.60 8.70 -8.20
N PHE A 133 15.51 9.99 -8.54
CA PHE A 133 16.60 10.95 -8.32
C PHE A 133 16.91 11.15 -6.84
N ALA A 134 15.89 11.26 -5.98
CA ALA A 134 16.08 11.41 -4.55
C ALA A 134 16.80 10.20 -3.92
N LEU A 135 16.44 8.98 -4.33
CA LEU A 135 17.11 7.75 -3.89
C LEU A 135 18.55 7.68 -4.41
N PHE A 136 18.79 8.05 -5.66
CA PHE A 136 20.13 8.10 -6.24
C PHE A 136 21.04 9.09 -5.48
N LEU A 137 20.54 10.30 -5.21
CA LEU A 137 21.24 11.29 -4.39
C LEU A 137 21.45 10.79 -2.95
N GLY A 138 20.44 10.12 -2.38
CA GLY A 138 20.54 9.48 -1.07
C GLY A 138 21.66 8.45 -1.01
N LEU A 139 21.84 7.65 -2.06
CA LEU A 139 22.89 6.63 -2.15
C LEU A 139 24.30 7.25 -2.21
N ILE A 140 24.45 8.40 -2.89
CA ILE A 140 25.70 9.18 -2.89
C ILE A 140 26.05 9.65 -1.47
N LEU A 141 25.05 10.01 -0.67
CA LEU A 141 25.18 10.40 0.74
C LEU A 141 25.25 9.20 1.71
N LEU A 142 25.75 8.05 1.23
CA LEU A 142 25.84 6.77 1.94
C LEU A 142 24.49 6.10 2.21
N PHE A 143 24.53 4.89 2.76
CA PHE A 143 23.35 4.08 3.07
C PHE A 143 22.29 4.82 3.92
N VAL A 144 22.72 5.66 4.86
CA VAL A 144 21.81 6.45 5.71
C VAL A 144 21.01 7.46 4.87
N GLY A 145 21.63 8.07 3.85
CA GLY A 145 20.95 9.01 2.95
C GLY A 145 19.87 8.32 2.11
N ALA A 146 20.12 7.12 1.60
CA ALA A 146 19.14 6.35 0.84
C ALA A 146 17.93 5.93 1.71
N LEU A 147 18.17 5.48 2.94
CA LEU A 147 17.10 5.17 3.90
C LEU A 147 16.24 6.41 4.20
N PHE A 148 16.88 7.55 4.46
CA PHE A 148 16.19 8.80 4.72
C PHE A 148 15.33 9.24 3.53
N ALA A 149 15.86 9.17 2.31
CA ALA A 149 15.12 9.45 1.08
C ALA A 149 13.91 8.51 0.91
N GLY A 150 14.08 7.22 1.21
CA GLY A 150 13.00 6.23 1.18
C GLY A 150 11.85 6.57 2.12
N VAL A 151 12.15 6.89 3.38
CA VAL A 151 11.13 7.30 4.37
C VAL A 151 10.45 8.60 3.95
N TYR A 152 11.19 9.55 3.39
CA TYR A 152 10.63 10.80 2.88
C TYR A 152 9.66 10.58 1.71
N ILE A 153 10.04 9.77 0.73
CA ILE A 153 9.16 9.42 -0.40
C ILE A 153 7.89 8.72 0.12
N MET A 154 8.03 7.81 1.08
CA MET A 154 6.88 7.14 1.70
C MET A 154 5.96 8.14 2.42
N THR A 155 6.51 9.16 3.07
CA THR A 155 5.74 10.23 3.72
C THR A 155 4.90 11.00 2.69
N LEU A 156 5.48 11.33 1.53
CA LEU A 156 4.75 11.96 0.43
C LEU A 156 3.64 11.04 -0.09
N TYR A 157 3.93 9.76 -0.28
CA TYR A 157 2.98 8.76 -0.78
C TYR A 157 1.76 8.61 0.14
N LEU A 158 1.97 8.57 1.46
CA LEU A 158 0.91 8.41 2.45
C LEU A 158 -0.05 9.60 2.50
N PHE A 159 0.44 10.82 2.29
CA PHE A 159 -0.38 12.02 2.43
C PHE A 159 -1.07 12.48 1.14
N ILE A 160 -0.50 12.20 -0.03
CA ILE A 160 -0.97 12.83 -1.26
C ILE A 160 -2.38 12.37 -1.67
N LEU A 161 -2.71 11.09 -1.46
CA LEU A 161 -4.04 10.56 -1.78
C LEU A 161 -5.12 11.12 -0.84
N PRO A 162 -4.96 11.10 0.50
CA PRO A 162 -5.90 11.77 1.40
C PRO A 162 -6.09 13.26 1.09
N ILE A 163 -5.01 14.00 0.85
CA ILE A 163 -5.07 15.44 0.55
C ILE A 163 -5.86 15.68 -0.73
N MET A 164 -5.61 14.89 -1.78
CA MET A 164 -6.35 14.99 -3.03
C MET A 164 -7.85 14.72 -2.84
N MET A 165 -8.21 13.74 -2.00
CA MET A 165 -9.61 13.42 -1.74
C MET A 165 -10.34 14.55 -0.98
N VAL A 166 -9.68 15.15 0.01
CA VAL A 166 -10.22 16.23 0.84
C VAL A 166 -10.26 17.57 0.09
N GLU A 167 -9.17 17.95 -0.57
CA GLU A 167 -8.99 19.29 -1.14
C GLU A 167 -9.28 19.35 -2.66
N GLY A 168 -9.46 18.20 -3.31
CA GLY A 168 -9.87 18.08 -4.72
C GLY A 168 -8.81 17.47 -5.66
N PRO A 169 -9.22 17.07 -6.87
CA PRO A 169 -8.39 16.28 -7.80
C PRO A 169 -7.35 17.09 -8.58
N ILE A 170 -7.11 18.36 -8.23
CA ILE A 170 -6.17 19.21 -8.97
C ILE A 170 -4.74 18.80 -8.60
N ILE A 171 -4.03 18.24 -9.58
CA ILE A 171 -2.68 17.66 -9.42
C ILE A 171 -1.70 18.63 -8.78
N ALA A 172 -1.54 19.83 -9.37
CA ALA A 172 -0.58 20.82 -8.88
C ALA A 172 -0.88 21.27 -7.45
N HIS A 173 -2.16 21.47 -7.14
CA HIS A 173 -2.60 21.84 -5.80
C HIS A 173 -2.29 20.73 -4.78
N ALA A 174 -2.62 19.48 -5.11
CA ALA A 174 -2.34 18.34 -4.24
C ALA A 174 -0.84 18.17 -3.96
N ILE A 175 0.02 18.33 -4.97
CA ILE A 175 1.48 18.25 -4.81
C ILE A 175 1.99 19.37 -3.90
N VAL A 176 1.66 20.63 -4.20
CA VAL A 176 2.12 21.79 -3.43
C VAL A 176 1.63 21.72 -1.99
N ARG A 177 0.37 21.34 -1.79
CA ARG A 177 -0.21 21.19 -0.47
C ARG A 177 0.48 20.08 0.32
N THR A 178 0.68 18.92 -0.29
CA THR A 178 1.37 17.78 0.34
C THR A 178 2.78 18.17 0.75
N ALA A 179 3.55 18.78 -0.16
CA ALA A 179 4.89 19.26 0.13
C ALA A 179 4.88 20.27 1.30
N THR A 180 3.96 21.23 1.31
CA THR A 180 3.84 22.23 2.37
C THR A 180 3.55 21.58 3.73
N LEU A 181 2.59 20.65 3.78
CA LEU A 181 2.21 19.97 5.02
C LEU A 181 3.33 19.06 5.55
N VAL A 182 4.03 18.37 4.65
CA VAL A 182 5.17 17.51 4.99
C VAL A 182 6.29 18.34 5.59
N HIS A 183 6.65 19.48 4.99
CA HIS A 183 7.76 20.31 5.46
C HIS A 183 7.43 21.15 6.71
N ARG A 184 6.17 21.56 6.91
CA ARG A 184 5.79 22.37 8.08
C ARG A 184 6.11 21.68 9.41
N ASN A 185 5.91 20.36 9.50
CA ASN A 185 6.21 19.53 10.67
C ASN A 185 7.12 18.36 10.29
N PHE A 186 8.17 18.65 9.52
CA PHE A 186 9.03 17.66 8.86
C PHE A 186 9.46 16.48 9.73
N TRP A 187 10.12 16.75 10.87
CA TRP A 187 10.63 15.71 11.76
C TRP A 187 9.53 14.86 12.37
N ASN A 188 8.40 15.46 12.76
CA ASN A 188 7.27 14.72 13.30
C ASN A 188 6.63 13.83 12.23
N ASN A 189 6.43 14.35 11.03
CA ASN A 189 5.85 13.60 9.91
C ASN A 189 6.73 12.40 9.51
N LEU A 190 8.05 12.61 9.43
CA LEU A 190 9.02 11.53 9.18
C LEU A 190 9.06 10.51 10.31
N GLY A 191 9.05 10.96 11.56
CA GLY A 191 9.07 10.07 12.74
C GLY A 191 7.83 9.17 12.77
N TRP A 192 6.64 9.74 12.58
CA TRP A 192 5.39 8.98 12.51
C TRP A 192 5.35 8.01 11.34
N THR A 193 5.84 8.43 10.17
CA THR A 193 5.93 7.55 9.00
C THR A 193 6.88 6.39 9.25
N SER A 194 8.02 6.64 9.91
CA SER A 194 8.97 5.60 10.29
C SER A 194 8.36 4.58 11.24
N VAL A 195 7.66 5.03 12.28
CA VAL A 195 6.95 4.14 13.23
C VAL A 195 5.89 3.31 12.49
N PHE A 196 5.13 3.94 11.59
CA PHE A 196 4.14 3.25 10.78
C PHE A 196 4.74 2.17 9.88
N ILE A 197 5.87 2.46 9.21
CA ILE A 197 6.60 1.48 8.39
C ILE A 197 7.07 0.29 9.24
N ILE A 198 7.64 0.54 10.42
CA ILE A 198 8.09 -0.52 11.33
C ILE A 198 6.91 -1.39 11.77
N LEU A 199 5.79 -0.78 12.14
CA LEU A 199 4.57 -1.51 12.52
C LEU A 199 4.03 -2.36 11.36
N LEU A 200 4.00 -1.81 10.15
CA LEU A 200 3.60 -2.57 8.96
C LEU A 200 4.53 -3.76 8.70
N LEU A 201 5.84 -3.58 8.87
CA LEU A 201 6.82 -4.65 8.68
C LEU A 201 6.60 -5.76 9.71
N VAL A 202 6.46 -5.41 10.99
CA VAL A 202 6.19 -6.39 12.06
C VAL A 202 4.88 -7.12 11.81
N ALA A 203 3.80 -6.39 11.49
CA ALA A 203 2.50 -7.00 11.19
C ALA A 203 2.58 -7.93 9.97
N SER A 204 3.30 -7.55 8.92
CA SER A 204 3.47 -8.36 7.71
C SER A 204 4.22 -9.65 7.99
N ILE A 205 5.28 -9.61 8.81
CA ILE A 205 6.02 -10.81 9.23
C ILE A 205 5.12 -11.75 10.05
N LEU A 206 4.37 -11.20 11.02
CA LEU A 206 3.47 -11.99 11.85
C LEU A 206 2.37 -12.66 11.03
N LEU A 207 1.73 -11.91 10.11
CA LEU A 207 0.69 -12.43 9.23
C LEU A 207 1.23 -13.46 8.26
N SER A 208 2.40 -13.22 7.65
CA SER A 208 3.06 -14.18 6.76
C SER A 208 3.34 -15.49 7.48
N GLY A 209 3.88 -15.43 8.70
CA GLY A 209 4.10 -16.64 9.49
C GLY A 209 2.80 -17.34 9.89
N LEU A 210 1.73 -16.59 10.20
CA LEU A 210 0.43 -17.17 10.52
C LEU A 210 -0.17 -17.94 9.33
N VAL A 211 -0.02 -17.42 8.11
CA VAL A 211 -0.44 -18.10 6.87
C VAL A 211 0.36 -19.39 6.64
N LEU A 212 1.62 -19.45 7.07
CA LEU A 212 2.47 -20.63 6.93
C LEU A 212 2.22 -21.72 8.00
N LEU A 213 1.62 -21.38 9.15
CA LEU A 213 1.38 -22.31 10.26
C LEU A 213 0.67 -23.62 9.90
N PRO A 214 -0.39 -23.63 9.06
CA PRO A 214 -1.06 -24.87 8.67
C PRO A 214 -0.16 -25.84 7.90
N PHE A 215 0.94 -25.36 7.32
CA PHE A 215 1.83 -26.14 6.47
C PHE A 215 3.11 -26.57 7.19
N THR A 216 3.67 -25.71 8.04
CA THR A 216 4.97 -25.95 8.71
C THR A 216 4.81 -26.47 10.14
N GLY A 217 3.58 -26.54 10.66
CA GLY A 217 3.25 -26.98 12.02
C GLY A 217 3.61 -25.97 13.13
N SER A 218 4.66 -25.17 12.95
CA SER A 218 5.04 -24.09 13.87
C SER A 218 5.70 -22.90 13.15
N PHE A 219 5.63 -21.71 13.77
CA PHE A 219 6.24 -20.49 13.24
C PHE A 219 7.77 -20.57 13.22
N LEU A 220 8.35 -21.16 14.28
CA LEU A 220 9.81 -21.31 14.40
C LEU A 220 10.36 -22.30 13.38
N SER A 221 9.66 -23.40 13.10
CA SER A 221 10.06 -24.36 12.05
C SER A 221 9.99 -23.73 10.65
N ALA A 222 9.01 -22.88 10.37
CA ALA A 222 8.94 -22.15 9.09
C ALA A 222 10.13 -21.21 8.86
N VAL A 223 10.64 -20.60 9.93
CA VAL A 223 11.78 -19.66 9.85
C VAL A 223 13.12 -20.40 9.89
N SER A 224 13.20 -21.53 10.60
CA SER A 224 14.44 -22.30 10.73
C SER A 224 14.68 -23.29 9.58
N ASN A 225 13.61 -23.78 8.93
CA ASN A 225 13.68 -24.75 7.84
C ASN A 225 13.18 -24.11 6.53
N PRO A 226 14.05 -23.43 5.77
CA PRO A 226 13.66 -22.76 4.54
C PRO A 226 13.12 -23.72 3.46
N GLU A 227 13.48 -25.01 3.52
CA GLU A 227 13.00 -26.06 2.59
C GLU A 227 11.49 -26.35 2.74
N ASP A 228 10.99 -26.38 3.98
CA ASP A 228 9.55 -26.57 4.26
C ASP A 228 8.73 -25.33 3.84
N ALA A 229 9.33 -24.14 3.93
CA ALA A 229 8.73 -22.89 3.48
C ALA A 229 8.60 -22.82 1.94
N THR A 230 9.57 -23.36 1.19
CA THR A 230 9.50 -23.46 -0.28
C THR A 230 8.40 -24.41 -0.75
N ALA A 231 8.19 -25.56 -0.08
CA ALA A 231 7.09 -26.46 -0.40
C ALA A 231 5.70 -25.84 -0.13
N ALA A 232 5.58 -25.01 0.91
CA ALA A 232 4.36 -24.25 1.20
C ALA A 232 4.09 -23.15 0.15
N LEU A 233 5.14 -22.51 -0.39
CA LEU A 233 5.03 -21.56 -1.49
C LEU A 233 4.54 -22.22 -2.78
N GLU A 234 4.99 -23.44 -3.10
CA GLU A 234 4.47 -24.18 -4.26
C GLU A 234 2.96 -24.46 -4.16
N ILE A 235 2.45 -24.72 -2.95
CA ILE A 235 1.01 -24.94 -2.71
C ILE A 235 0.21 -23.64 -2.89
N SER A 236 0.75 -22.49 -2.48
CA SER A 236 0.09 -21.18 -2.65
C SER A 236 0.02 -20.72 -4.12
N THR A 237 0.87 -21.25 -5.00
CA THR A 237 0.80 -20.99 -6.45
C THR A 237 -0.33 -21.75 -7.16
N ARG A 238 -1.06 -22.64 -6.48
CA ARG A 238 -2.19 -23.36 -7.08
C ARG A 238 -3.42 -22.45 -7.19
N PRO A 239 -4.04 -22.32 -8.38
CA PRO A 239 -5.15 -21.39 -8.60
C PRO A 239 -6.44 -21.71 -7.82
N LEU A 240 -6.57 -22.94 -7.29
CA LEU A 240 -7.69 -23.37 -6.43
C LEU A 240 -7.42 -23.13 -4.94
N TYR A 241 -6.24 -22.63 -4.58
CA TYR A 241 -5.86 -22.40 -3.19
C TYR A 241 -6.22 -20.98 -2.77
N ILE A 242 -7.26 -20.86 -1.94
CA ILE A 242 -7.71 -19.59 -1.36
C ILE A 242 -6.94 -19.40 -0.03
N ILE A 243 -6.18 -18.31 0.09
CA ILE A 243 -5.64 -17.83 1.37
C ILE A 243 -6.55 -16.73 1.89
#